data_AF-A0A447TRZ9-F1
#
_entry.id   AF-A0A447TRZ9-F1
#
_cell.length_a   1.000
_cell.length_b   1.000
_cell.length_c   1.000
_cell.angle_alpha   90.00
_cell.angle_beta   90.00
_cell.angle_gamma   90.00
#
_symmetry.space_group_name_H-M   'P 1'
#
loop_
_entity.id
_entity.type
_entity.pdbx_description
1 polymer ?
#
loop_
_entity_poly.entity_id
_entity_poly.type
_entity_poly.pdbx_seq_one_letter_code
_entity_poly.pdbx_strand_id
1 'polypeptide(L)' 'MSAKTKFKSPAFEPIHSAASGLFSVDAIPQETMRSFDTACLSSIKDLQPLEIKALREETQR' A
#
# COMPACT_ATOMS: atom_id res chain seq x y z
N MET A 1 -11.25 7.19 7.05
CA MET A 1 -10.99 7.50 5.62
C MET A 1 -10.15 6.36 5.06
N SER A 2 -10.70 5.54 4.15
CA SER A 2 -9.91 4.45 3.54
C SER A 2 -8.83 5.09 2.67
N ALA A 3 -7.56 4.87 2.99
CA ALA A 3 -6.45 5.40 2.21
C ALA A 3 -6.57 4.85 0.78
N LYS A 4 -6.90 5.72 -0.18
CA LYS A 4 -6.91 5.33 -1.60
C LYS A 4 -5.49 4.93 -1.95
N THR A 5 -5.27 3.63 -2.17
CA THR A 5 -4.02 3.09 -2.68
C THR A 5 -3.74 3.77 -4.01
N LYS A 6 -2.66 4.54 -4.07
CA LYS A 6 -2.22 5.15 -5.32
C LYS A 6 -1.49 4.07 -6.12
N PHE A 7 -1.99 3.79 -7.32
CA PHE A 7 -1.35 2.87 -8.25
C PHE A 7 -0.44 3.64 -9.21
N LYS A 8 0.65 3.01 -9.66
CA LYS A 8 1.56 3.62 -10.65
C LYS A 8 0.87 3.87 -11.99
N SER A 9 -0.12 3.06 -12.35
CA SER A 9 -0.98 3.25 -13.51
C SER A 9 -2.31 2.53 -13.33
N PRO A 10 -3.36 2.88 -14.10
CA PRO A 10 -4.63 2.17 -14.07
C PRO A 10 -4.52 0.67 -14.40
N ALA A 11 -3.50 0.26 -15.16
CA ALA A 11 -3.28 -1.15 -15.50
C ALA A 11 -2.76 -1.98 -14.32
N PHE A 12 -2.13 -1.35 -13.31
CA PHE A 12 -1.61 -2.04 -12.13
C PHE A 12 -2.67 -2.30 -11.06
N GLU A 13 -3.79 -1.59 -11.07
CA GLU A 13 -4.92 -1.81 -10.17
C GLU A 13 -5.52 -3.24 -10.30
N PRO A 14 -5.90 -3.73 -11.50
CA PRO A 14 -6.45 -5.08 -11.63
C PRO A 14 -5.42 -6.18 -11.30
N ILE A 15 -4.13 -5.95 -11.58
CA ILE A 15 -3.05 -6.89 -11.27
C ILE A 15 -2.89 -7.03 -9.74
N HIS A 16 -2.83 -5.89 -9.03
CA HIS A 16 -2.71 -5.87 -7.58
C HIS A 16 -3.95 -6.44 -6.88
N SER A 17 -5.14 -6.17 -7.42
CA SER A 17 -6.39 -6.76 -6.95
C SER A 17 -6.40 -8.28 -7.08
N ALA A 18 -5.93 -8.82 -8.22
CA ALA A 18 -5.80 -10.26 -8.42
C ALA A 18 -4.80 -10.89 -7.43
N ALA A 19 -3.64 -10.26 -7.23
CA ALA A 19 -2.65 -10.71 -6.25
C ALA A 19 -3.21 -10.67 -4.82
N SER A 20 -3.97 -9.63 -4.47
CA SER A 20 -4.65 -9.51 -3.17
C SER A 20 -5.67 -10.62 -2.95
N GLY A 21 -6.40 -11.02 -4.00
CA GLY A 21 -7.30 -12.18 -3.96
C GLY A 21 -6.57 -13.51 -3.75
N LEU A 22 -5.37 -13.67 -4.32
CA LEU A 22 -4.54 -14.86 -4.05
C LEU A 22 -3.98 -14.85 -2.62
N PHE A 23 -3.61 -13.68 -2.12
CA PHE A 23 -3.11 -13.53 -0.76
C PHE A 23 -4.19 -13.81 0.29
N SER A 24 -5.44 -13.39 0.05
CA SER A 24 -6.54 -13.60 1.02
C SER A 24 -6.94 -15.07 1.21
N VAL A 25 -6.54 -15.95 0.29
CA VAL A 25 -6.75 -17.41 0.37
C VAL A 25 -5.43 -18.16 0.65
N ASP A 26 -4.40 -17.45 1.13
CA ASP A 26 -3.07 -17.99 1.46
C ASP A 26 -2.36 -18.70 0.29
N ALA A 27 -2.77 -18.43 -0.97
CA ALA A 27 -2.16 -19.02 -2.16
C ALA A 27 -0.78 -18.41 -2.50
N ILE A 28 -0.51 -17.20 -2.01
CA ILE A 28 0.81 -16.56 -2.07
C ILE A 28 1.24 -16.10 -0.67
N PRO A 29 2.54 -16.15 -0.34
CA PRO A 29 3.04 -15.68 0.95
C PRO A 29 3.10 -14.14 1.00
N GLN A 30 3.19 -13.60 2.23
CA GLN A 30 3.32 -12.16 2.45
C GLN A 30 4.53 -11.54 1.72
N GLU A 31 5.63 -12.28 1.59
CA GLU A 31 6.80 -11.84 0.81
C GLU A 31 6.44 -11.55 -0.65
N THR A 32 5.66 -12.43 -1.27
CA THR A 32 5.16 -12.23 -2.64
C THR A 32 4.20 -11.05 -2.70
N MET A 33 3.29 -10.90 -1.74
CA MET A 33 2.38 -9.74 -1.73
C MET A 33 3.16 -8.41 -1.67
N ARG A 34 4.24 -8.34 -0.90
CA ARG A 34 5.12 -7.16 -0.80
C ARG A 34 5.82 -6.81 -2.12
N SER A 35 6.16 -7.80 -2.95
CA SER A 35 6.72 -7.54 -4.27
C SER A 35 5.68 -6.94 -5.22
N PHE A 36 4.42 -7.40 -5.15
CA PHE A 36 3.30 -6.79 -5.86
C PHE A 36 3.01 -5.36 -5.37
N ASP A 37 3.06 -5.11 -4.06
CA ASP A 37 2.93 -3.75 -3.51
C ASP A 37 3.97 -2.81 -4.11
N THR A 38 5.24 -3.23 -4.12
CA THR A 38 6.35 -2.44 -4.66
C THR A 38 6.23 -2.24 -6.18
N ALA A 39 5.74 -3.23 -6.91
CA ALA A 39 5.56 -3.17 -8.35
C ALA A 39 4.38 -2.27 -8.76
N CYS A 40 3.23 -2.41 -8.09
CA CYS A 40 1.94 -1.85 -8.51
C CYS A 40 1.60 -0.52 -7.84
N LEU A 41 1.99 -0.33 -6.57
CA LEU A 41 1.66 0.87 -5.81
C LEU A 41 2.69 1.98 -6.06
N SER A 42 2.22 3.22 -6.06
CA SER A 42 3.08 4.40 -6.10
C SER A 42 4.00 4.39 -4.88
N SER A 43 5.23 4.89 -5.04
CA SER A 43 6.16 5.00 -3.92
C SER A 43 5.54 5.82 -2.81
N ILE A 44 5.65 5.30 -1.58
CA ILE A 44 5.27 6.05 -0.39
C ILE A 44 6.31 7.16 -0.21
N LYS A 45 5.84 8.37 0.11
CA LYS A 45 6.73 9.46 0.47
C LYS A 45 7.41 9.12 1.78
N ASP A 46 8.74 9.12 1.79
CA ASP A 46 9.48 9.02 3.05
C ASP A 46 9.19 10.25 3.90
N LEU A 47 8.59 10.02 5.06
CA LEU A 47 8.30 11.06 6.04
C LEU A 47 9.37 11.05 7.11
N GLN A 48 9.85 12.23 7.48
CA GLN A 48 10.77 12.39 8.60
C GLN A 48 10.03 12.11 9.92
N PRO A 49 10.74 11.65 10.98
CA PRO A 49 10.12 11.36 12.27
C PRO A 49 9.28 12.52 12.84
N LEU A 50 9.72 13.76 12.59
CA LEU A 50 8.98 14.97 13.00
C LEU A 50 7.65 15.13 12.24
N GLU A 51 7.63 14.87 10.92
CA GLU A 51 6.42 14.90 10.10
C GLU A 51 5.44 13.81 10.54
N ILE A 52 5.94 12.61 10.85
CA ILE A 52 5.12 11.50 11.37
C ILE A 52 4.51 11.88 12.72
N LYS A 53 5.29 12.50 13.62
CA LYS A 53 4.79 12.96 14.92
C LYS A 53 3.67 13.98 14.75
N ALA A 54 3.88 14.99 13.91
CA ALA A 54 2.86 16.02 13.64
C ALA A 54 1.55 15.42 13.10
N LEU A 55 1.63 14.49 12.14
CA LEU A 55 0.45 13.81 11.59
C LEU A 55 -0.32 13.00 12.64
N ARG A 56 0.39 12.31 13.54
CA ARG A 56 -0.23 11.52 14.62
C ARG A 56 -0.96 12.43 15.60
N GLU A 57 -0.34 13.55 15.99
CA GLU A 57 -0.93 14.54 16.88
C GLU A 57 -2.16 15.23 16.26
N GLU A 58 -2.13 15.51 14.96
CA GLU A 58 -3.27 16.06 14.21
C GLU A 58 -4.46 15.09 14.16
N THR A 59 -4.20 13.80 13.94
CA THR A 59 -5.25 12.77 13.80
C THR A 59 -5.89 12.39 15.15
N GLN A 60 -5.21 12.66 16.27
CA GLN A 60 -5.66 12.35 17.63
C GLN A 60 -6.38 13.51 18.33
N ARG A 61 -6.56 14.65 17.63
CA ARG A 61 -7.44 15.74 18.07
C ARG A 61 -8.89 15.50 17.70
#